data_AF-A0A4R3NF87-F1
#
_entry.id   AF-A0A4R3NF87-F1
#
_cell.length_a   1.000
_cell.length_b   1.000
_cell.length_c   1.000
_cell.angle_alpha   90.00
_cell.angle_beta   90.00
_cell.angle_gamma   90.00
#
_symmetry.space_group_name_H-M   'P 1'
#
loop_
_entity.id
_entity.type
_entity.pdbx_description
1 polymer ?
#
loop_
_entity_poly.entity_id
_entity_poly.type
_entity_poly.pdbx_seq_one_letter_code
_entity_poly.pdbx_strand_id
1 'polypeptide(L)'
;MATRPDRRRLLAAVHAEAKALGLDEEARRALQQRIGGHASCADMSDRQLRSVLAELHRLAGKPARPRRPADDRARLLWRIERDCAAAGYPHPAYPLGISRKMFGALSPARLEWHAPKQLRALIAALAYDAKRHPRGHRGDAA
;
A
#
# COMPACT_ATOMS: atom_id res chain seq x y z
N MET A 1 -6.41 -23.99 -12.64
CA MET A 1 -6.49 -22.73 -11.87
C MET A 1 -6.57 -21.56 -12.85
N ALA A 2 -7.63 -20.76 -12.83
CA ALA A 2 -7.77 -19.61 -13.73
C ALA A 2 -6.65 -18.58 -13.46
N THR A 3 -5.79 -18.36 -14.45
CA THR A 3 -4.69 -17.38 -14.35
C THR A 3 -5.31 -15.99 -14.25
N ARG A 4 -5.17 -15.34 -13.08
CA ARG A 4 -5.64 -13.96 -12.88
C ARG A 4 -5.06 -13.04 -13.98
N PRO A 5 -5.83 -12.08 -14.53
CA PRO A 5 -5.39 -11.24 -15.63
C PRO A 5 -4.06 -10.52 -15.35
N ASP A 6 -3.80 -10.17 -14.10
CA ASP A 6 -2.54 -9.56 -13.66
C ASP A 6 -1.34 -10.51 -13.73
N ARG A 7 -1.56 -11.80 -13.48
CA ARG A 7 -0.50 -12.82 -13.57
C ARG A 7 -0.10 -13.08 -15.02
N ARG A 8 -1.07 -13.14 -15.94
CA ARG A 8 -0.79 -13.28 -17.38
C ARG A 8 0.04 -12.10 -17.91
N ARG A 9 -0.27 -10.88 -17.47
CA ARG A 9 0.51 -9.67 -17.79
C ARG A 9 1.94 -9.74 -17.25
N LEU A 10 2.13 -10.22 -16.02
CA LEU A 10 3.46 -10.40 -15.42
C LEU A 10 4.32 -11.41 -16.20
N LEU A 11 3.74 -12.56 -16.56
CA LEU A 11 4.43 -13.57 -17.37
C LEU A 11 4.86 -13.00 -18.72
N ALA A 12 3.94 -12.35 -19.43
CA ALA A 12 4.24 -11.71 -20.71
C ALA A 12 5.36 -10.67 -20.59
N ALA A 13 5.36 -9.85 -19.54
CA ALA A 13 6.40 -8.87 -19.29
C ALA A 13 7.78 -9.52 -19.06
N VAL A 14 7.85 -10.57 -18.25
CA VAL A 14 9.11 -11.30 -18.02
C VAL A 14 9.66 -11.88 -19.33
N HIS A 15 8.81 -12.49 -20.16
CA HIS A 15 9.24 -13.03 -21.46
C HIS A 15 9.68 -11.93 -22.44
N ALA A 16 8.95 -10.81 -22.49
CA ALA A 16 9.30 -9.69 -23.36
C ALA A 16 10.64 -9.06 -22.97
N GLU A 17 10.88 -8.84 -21.67
CA GLU A 17 12.13 -8.25 -21.17
C GLU A 17 13.32 -9.20 -21.33
N ALA A 18 13.15 -10.50 -21.04
CA ALA A 18 14.21 -11.49 -21.28
C ALA A 18 14.61 -11.56 -22.75
N LYS A 19 13.62 -11.50 -23.67
CA LYS A 19 13.86 -11.44 -25.11
C LYS A 19 14.55 -10.13 -25.53
N ALA A 20 14.13 -8.99 -24.96
CA ALA A 20 14.74 -7.70 -25.24
C ALA A 20 16.22 -7.63 -24.83
N LEU A 21 16.60 -8.37 -23.77
CA LEU A 21 17.99 -8.53 -23.34
C LEU A 21 18.79 -9.56 -24.14
N GLY A 22 18.16 -10.28 -25.08
CA GLY A 22 18.82 -11.34 -25.85
C GLY A 22 19.25 -12.53 -24.99
N LEU A 23 18.62 -12.76 -23.83
CA LEU A 23 18.92 -13.90 -22.99
C LEU A 23 18.47 -15.19 -23.69
N ASP A 24 19.40 -16.13 -23.85
CA ASP A 24 19.08 -17.48 -24.29
C ASP A 24 18.29 -18.25 -23.20
N GLU A 25 17.79 -19.42 -23.57
CA GLU A 25 16.96 -20.26 -22.69
C GLU A 25 17.70 -20.65 -21.39
N GLU A 26 19.00 -20.90 -21.47
CA GLU A 26 19.81 -21.37 -20.35
C GLU A 26 20.13 -20.23 -19.37
N ALA A 27 20.59 -19.08 -19.88
CA ALA A 27 20.82 -17.86 -19.12
C ALA A 27 19.52 -17.37 -18.46
N ARG A 28 18.39 -17.47 -19.17
CA ARG A 28 17.07 -17.15 -18.63
C ARG A 28 16.68 -18.08 -17.48
N ARG A 29 16.90 -19.40 -17.61
CA ARG A 29 16.62 -20.40 -16.55
C ARG A 29 17.53 -20.23 -15.34
N ALA A 30 18.82 -19.94 -15.55
CA ALA A 30 19.77 -19.65 -14.48
C ALA A 30 19.38 -18.39 -13.69
N LEU A 31 18.99 -17.32 -14.39
CA LEU A 31 18.49 -16.09 -13.74
C LEU A 31 17.21 -16.36 -12.94
N GLN A 32 16.26 -17.11 -13.53
CA GLN A 32 15.02 -17.50 -12.89
C GLN A 32 15.25 -18.33 -11.64
N GLN A 33 16.21 -19.27 -11.68
CA GLN A 33 16.56 -20.05 -10.51
C GLN A 33 17.19 -19.19 -9.42
N ARG A 34 18.16 -18.35 -9.78
CA ARG A 34 18.87 -17.50 -8.81
C ARG A 34 17.95 -16.53 -8.09
N ILE A 35 17.00 -15.92 -8.80
CA ILE A 35 16.15 -14.83 -8.25
C ILE A 35 14.80 -15.35 -7.78
N GLY A 36 14.18 -16.26 -8.54
CA GLY A 36 12.85 -16.78 -8.31
C GLY A 36 12.82 -18.13 -7.59
N GLY A 37 13.92 -18.86 -7.53
CA GLY A 37 13.98 -20.21 -6.95
C GLY A 37 13.31 -21.30 -7.78
N HIS A 38 12.93 -20.99 -9.03
CA HIS A 38 12.36 -21.96 -9.97
C HIS A 38 12.96 -21.77 -11.36
N ALA A 39 13.11 -22.86 -12.12
CA ALA A 39 13.58 -22.83 -13.51
C ALA A 39 12.48 -22.46 -14.51
N SER A 40 11.23 -22.40 -14.03
CA SER A 40 10.06 -22.06 -14.84
C SER A 40 9.26 -20.95 -14.18
N CYS A 41 8.89 -19.95 -14.98
CA CYS A 41 7.95 -18.91 -14.59
C CYS A 41 6.57 -19.47 -14.18
N ALA A 42 6.19 -20.66 -14.64
CA ALA A 42 4.91 -21.27 -14.30
C ALA A 42 4.82 -21.64 -12.81
N ASP A 43 5.94 -22.08 -12.24
CA ASP A 43 6.05 -22.53 -10.84
C ASP A 43 6.26 -21.37 -9.87
N MET A 44 6.48 -20.16 -10.36
CA MET A 44 6.72 -18.98 -9.55
C MET A 44 5.43 -18.35 -9.03
N SER A 45 5.41 -17.91 -7.77
CA SER A 45 4.40 -16.98 -7.25
C SER A 45 4.48 -15.60 -7.92
N ASP A 46 3.41 -14.81 -7.82
CA ASP A 46 3.37 -13.44 -8.36
C ASP A 46 4.48 -12.55 -7.76
N ARG A 47 4.90 -12.83 -6.51
CA ARG A 47 6.01 -12.13 -5.87
C ARG A 47 7.34 -12.49 -6.51
N GLN A 48 7.60 -13.78 -6.75
CA GLN A 48 8.81 -14.26 -7.42
C GLN A 48 8.91 -13.72 -8.85
N LEU A 49 7.82 -13.74 -9.62
CA LEU A 49 7.79 -13.17 -10.98
C LEU A 49 8.13 -11.68 -10.99
N ARG A 50 7.64 -10.91 -10.02
CA ARG A 50 7.97 -9.48 -9.89
C ARG A 50 9.45 -9.26 -9.53
N SER A 51 10.05 -10.13 -8.72
CA SER A 51 11.48 -10.07 -8.42
C SER A 51 12.33 -10.34 -9.66
N VAL A 52 11.99 -11.37 -10.45
CA VAL A 52 12.67 -11.68 -11.71
C VAL A 52 12.54 -10.51 -12.69
N LEU A 53 11.34 -9.95 -12.85
CA LEU A 53 11.12 -8.79 -13.72
C LEU A 53 11.94 -7.56 -13.28
N ALA A 54 12.06 -7.33 -11.96
CA ALA A 54 12.86 -6.24 -11.43
C ALA A 54 14.35 -6.42 -11.74
N GLU A 55 14.87 -7.66 -11.67
CA GLU A 55 16.25 -7.95 -12.04
C GLU A 55 16.48 -7.77 -13.55
N LEU A 56 15.54 -8.21 -14.39
CA LEU A 56 15.61 -7.97 -15.84
C LEU A 56 15.64 -6.47 -16.15
N HIS A 57 14.80 -5.66 -15.50
CA HIS A 57 14.86 -4.20 -15.64
C HIS A 57 16.19 -3.62 -15.19
N ARG A 58 16.76 -4.12 -14.09
CA ARG A 58 18.08 -3.71 -13.60
C ARG A 58 19.17 -4.00 -14.63
N LEU A 59 19.16 -5.18 -15.23
CA LEU A 59 20.10 -5.56 -16.31
C LEU A 59 19.90 -4.72 -17.57
N ALA A 60 18.66 -4.33 -17.87
CA ALA A 60 18.33 -3.44 -18.99
C ALA A 60 18.62 -1.95 -18.71
N GLY A 61 19.19 -1.60 -17.55
CA GLY A 61 19.43 -0.21 -17.15
C GLY A 61 18.15 0.61 -16.95
N LYS A 62 16.98 -0.05 -16.85
CA LYS A 62 15.71 0.64 -16.67
C LYS A 62 15.60 1.11 -15.23
N PRO A 63 15.17 2.37 -14.99
CA PRO A 63 14.99 2.87 -13.64
C PRO A 63 13.97 2.01 -12.90
N ALA A 64 14.28 1.67 -11.65
CA ALA A 64 13.35 0.93 -10.80
C ALA A 64 12.03 1.70 -10.72
N ARG A 65 10.94 1.05 -11.13
CA ARG A 65 9.61 1.67 -10.97
C ARG A 65 9.37 1.87 -9.47
N PRO A 66 9.00 3.09 -9.03
CA PRO A 66 8.69 3.31 -7.63
C PRO A 66 7.59 2.34 -7.21
N ARG A 67 7.84 1.56 -6.15
CA ARG A 67 6.81 0.68 -5.59
C ARG A 67 5.71 1.59 -5.06
N ARG A 68 4.53 1.53 -5.66
CA ARG A 68 3.36 2.22 -5.12
C ARG A 68 3.12 1.62 -3.73
N PRO A 69 3.06 2.42 -2.65
CA PRO A 69 2.74 1.91 -1.32
C PRO A 69 1.44 1.12 -1.40
N ALA A 70 1.36 -0.01 -0.69
CA ALA A 70 0.11 -0.75 -0.57
C ALA A 70 -1.01 0.19 -0.09
N ASP A 71 -2.26 -0.07 -0.47
CA ASP A 71 -3.40 0.78 -0.16
C ASP A 71 -3.53 0.91 1.38
N ASP A 72 -2.93 1.97 1.92
CA ASP A 72 -2.64 2.16 3.35
C ASP A 72 -3.92 2.50 4.15
N ARG A 73 -5.07 2.57 3.49
CA ARG A 73 -6.32 3.07 4.09
C ARG A 73 -6.75 2.23 5.28
N ALA A 74 -6.77 0.91 5.16
CA ALA A 74 -7.17 0.03 6.26
C ALA A 74 -6.26 0.20 7.49
N ARG A 75 -4.95 0.31 7.27
CA ARG A 75 -3.97 0.56 8.35
C ARG A 75 -4.18 1.94 8.99
N LEU A 76 -4.46 2.96 8.18
CA LEU A 76 -4.70 4.32 8.66
C LEU A 76 -6.00 4.43 9.45
N LEU A 77 -7.08 3.78 9.00
CA LEU A 77 -8.36 3.71 9.72
C LEU A 77 -8.19 3.02 11.08
N TRP A 78 -7.54 1.85 11.09
CA TRP A 78 -7.23 1.14 12.33
C TRP A 78 -6.42 2.00 13.30
N ARG A 79 -5.43 2.76 12.79
CA ARG A 79 -4.66 3.67 13.63
C ARG A 79 -5.51 4.78 14.22
N ILE A 80 -6.42 5.38 13.44
CA ILE A 80 -7.35 6.41 13.93
C ILE A 80 -8.23 5.85 15.05
N GLU A 81 -8.81 4.67 14.85
CA GLU A 81 -9.64 3.99 15.85
C GLU A 81 -8.85 3.76 17.15
N ARG A 82 -7.62 3.22 17.04
CA ARG A 82 -6.72 3.01 18.18
C ARG A 82 -6.37 4.30 18.90
N ASP A 83 -6.01 5.35 18.17
CA ASP A 83 -5.62 6.64 18.75
C ASP A 83 -6.83 7.31 19.46
N CYS A 84 -8.04 7.16 18.92
CA CYS A 84 -9.28 7.56 19.59
C CYS A 84 -9.51 6.76 20.87
N ALA A 85 -9.40 5.43 20.83
CA ALA A 85 -9.60 4.56 21.99
C ALA A 85 -8.60 4.88 23.11
N ALA A 86 -7.32 5.10 22.77
CA ALA A 86 -6.26 5.43 23.74
C ALA A 86 -6.49 6.77 24.44
N ALA A 87 -7.10 7.75 23.75
CA ALA A 87 -7.40 9.06 24.30
C ALA A 87 -8.84 9.19 24.87
N GLY A 88 -9.66 8.15 24.77
CA GLY A 88 -11.04 8.14 25.22
C GLY A 88 -12.02 8.93 24.34
N TYR A 89 -11.68 9.16 23.07
CA TYR A 89 -12.54 9.88 22.13
C TYR A 89 -13.58 8.96 21.46
N PRO A 90 -14.84 9.41 21.29
CA PRO A 90 -15.86 8.64 20.59
C PRO A 90 -15.50 8.37 19.11
N HIS A 91 -15.49 7.10 18.72
CA HIS A 91 -15.27 6.67 17.33
C HIS A 91 -16.59 6.20 16.71
N PRO A 92 -16.95 6.60 15.46
CA PRO A 92 -16.20 7.45 14.52
C PRO A 92 -16.53 8.96 14.61
N ALA A 93 -17.43 9.38 15.52
CA ALA A 93 -17.99 10.73 15.53
C ALA A 93 -16.93 11.84 15.71
N TYR A 94 -15.98 11.64 16.62
CA TYR A 94 -14.96 12.62 16.95
C TYR A 94 -13.98 12.90 15.79
N PRO A 95 -13.31 11.89 15.19
CA PRO A 95 -12.44 12.12 14.04
C PRO A 95 -13.19 12.67 12.80
N LEU A 96 -14.47 12.33 12.61
CA LEU A 96 -15.30 12.97 11.58
C LEU A 96 -15.56 14.46 11.89
N GLY A 97 -15.70 14.83 13.16
CA GLY A 97 -15.80 16.23 13.60
C GLY A 97 -14.52 17.02 13.27
N ILE A 98 -13.35 16.44 13.55
CA ILE A 98 -12.06 17.03 13.15
C ILE A 98 -11.98 17.16 11.63
N SER A 99 -12.40 16.12 10.91
CA SER A 99 -12.38 16.12 9.44
C SER A 99 -13.23 17.24 8.83
N ARG A 100 -14.44 17.45 9.35
CA ARG A 100 -15.32 18.56 8.91
C ARG A 100 -14.66 19.93 9.13
N LYS A 101 -13.97 20.11 10.26
CA LYS A 101 -13.23 21.36 10.55
C LYS A 101 -12.01 21.53 9.64
N MET A 102 -11.29 20.45 9.33
CA MET A 102 -10.05 20.51 8.54
C MET A 102 -10.29 20.61 7.03
N PHE A 103 -11.30 19.91 6.51
CA PHE A 103 -11.52 19.76 5.08
C PHE A 103 -12.82 20.40 4.58
N GLY A 104 -13.71 20.84 5.47
CA GLY A 104 -14.97 21.50 5.09
C GLY A 104 -15.78 20.66 4.10
N ALA A 105 -16.13 21.26 2.95
CA ALA A 105 -16.86 20.61 1.87
C ALA A 105 -16.12 19.41 1.25
N LEU A 106 -14.80 19.29 1.45
CA LEU A 106 -13.98 18.17 0.99
C LEU A 106 -13.92 17.02 2.00
N SER A 107 -14.66 17.08 3.12
CA SER A 107 -14.76 15.98 4.09
C SER A 107 -15.85 14.98 3.66
N PRO A 108 -15.50 13.73 3.33
CA PRO A 108 -16.48 12.67 3.18
C PRO A 108 -17.28 12.43 4.48
N ALA A 109 -18.50 11.94 4.32
CA ALA A 109 -19.38 11.58 5.44
C ALA A 109 -18.86 10.38 6.26
N ARG A 110 -18.01 9.54 5.66
CA ARG A 110 -17.45 8.33 6.28
C ARG A 110 -15.94 8.32 6.24
N LEU A 111 -15.31 7.82 7.30
CA LEU A 111 -13.84 7.78 7.39
C LEU A 111 -13.23 6.93 6.28
N GLU A 112 -13.84 5.81 5.92
CA GLU A 112 -13.32 4.91 4.88
C GLU A 112 -13.29 5.51 3.47
N TRP A 113 -14.04 6.60 3.24
CA TRP A 113 -14.05 7.32 1.96
C TRP A 113 -12.97 8.39 1.86
N HIS A 114 -12.21 8.64 2.92
CA HIS A 114 -11.14 9.61 2.89
C HIS A 114 -9.95 9.10 2.08
N ALA A 115 -9.34 10.01 1.33
CA ALA A 115 -8.08 9.72 0.67
C ALA A 115 -6.98 9.45 1.73
N PRO A 116 -5.97 8.59 1.43
CA PRO A 116 -4.88 8.30 2.37
C PRO A 116 -4.17 9.55 2.91
N LYS A 117 -4.12 10.65 2.15
CA LYS A 117 -3.54 11.93 2.59
C LYS A 117 -4.39 12.58 3.69
N GLN A 118 -5.72 12.56 3.54
CA GLN A 118 -6.65 13.11 4.53
C GLN A 118 -6.60 12.29 5.83
N LEU A 119 -6.58 10.95 5.74
CA LEU A 119 -6.44 10.08 6.91
C LEU A 119 -5.14 10.33 7.71
N ARG A 120 -4.01 10.55 7.03
CA ARG A 120 -2.74 10.91 7.70
C ARG A 120 -2.81 12.27 8.39
N ALA A 121 -3.48 13.24 7.79
CA ALA A 121 -3.69 14.54 8.40
C ALA A 121 -4.59 14.45 9.66
N LEU A 122 -5.63 13.60 9.63
CA LEU A 122 -6.46 13.33 10.81
C LEU A 122 -5.67 12.71 11.96
N ILE A 123 -4.80 11.74 11.66
CA ILE A 123 -3.90 11.13 12.65
C ILE A 123 -3.01 12.19 13.30
N ALA A 124 -2.43 13.10 12.51
CA ALA A 124 -1.59 14.19 13.04
C ALA A 124 -2.39 15.14 13.94
N ALA A 125 -3.62 15.49 13.55
CA ALA A 125 -4.51 16.33 14.35
C ALA A 125 -4.89 15.67 15.67
N LEU A 126 -5.26 14.38 15.66
CA LEU A 126 -5.56 13.60 16.87
C LEU A 126 -4.36 13.53 17.81
N ALA A 127 -3.17 13.26 17.28
CA ALA A 127 -1.95 13.22 18.08
C ALA A 127 -1.61 14.58 18.72
N TYR A 128 -1.91 15.67 18.02
CA TYR A 128 -1.69 17.02 18.55
C TYR A 128 -2.74 17.41 19.60
N ASP A 129 -4.01 17.05 19.38
CA ASP A 129 -5.08 17.29 20.35
C ASP A 129 -4.87 16.50 21.65
N ALA A 130 -4.49 15.22 21.54
CA ALA A 130 -4.19 14.37 22.70
C ALA A 130 -3.02 14.92 23.55
N LYS A 131 -2.05 15.60 22.93
CA LYS A 131 -0.98 16.30 23.66
C LYS A 131 -1.48 17.55 24.39
N ARG A 132 -2.46 18.25 23.84
CA ARG A 132 -3.06 19.45 24.44
C ARG A 132 -4.02 19.11 25.58
N HIS A 133 -4.67 17.96 25.51
CA HIS A 133 -5.65 17.51 26.49
C HIS A 133 -5.26 16.16 27.11
N PRO A 134 -4.20 16.10 27.95
CA PRO A 134 -3.71 14.86 28.55
C PRO A 134 -4.69 14.26 29.59
N ARG A 135 -5.65 15.06 30.08
CA ARG A 135 -6.80 14.58 30.85
C ARG A 135 -7.98 14.56 29.89
N GLY A 136 -8.23 13.39 29.30
CA GLY A 136 -9.13 13.20 28.15
C GLY A 136 -10.49 13.87 28.28
N HIS A 137 -11.12 14.09 27.12
CA HIS A 137 -12.48 14.60 26.97
C HIS A 137 -13.48 13.73 27.76
N ARG A 138 -13.60 13.98 29.07
CA ARG A 138 -14.77 13.61 29.85
C ARG A 138 -15.89 14.48 29.29
N GLY A 139 -16.87 13.81 28.69
CA GLY A 139 -17.83 14.42 27.79
C GLY A 139 -18.60 15.58 28.42
N ASP A 140 -18.61 16.70 27.71
CA ASP A 140 -19.75 17.60 27.76
C ASP A 140 -20.74 17.08 26.70
N ALA A 141 -21.53 16.09 27.11
CA ALA A 141 -22.79 15.79 26.46
C ALA A 141 -23.80 16.81 26.98
N ALA A 142 -24.14 17.77 26.14
CA ALA A 142 -25.32 18.63 26.24
C ALA A 142 -26.02 18.61 24.88
#